data_AF-A0A3S1RRW2-F1
#
_entry.id   AF-A0A3S1RRW2-F1
#
_cell.length_a   1.000
_cell.length_b   1.000
_cell.length_c   1.000
_cell.angle_alpha   90.00
_cell.angle_beta   90.00
_cell.angle_gamma   90.00
#
_symmetry.space_group_name_H-M   'P 1'
#
loop_
_entity.id
_entity.type
_entity.pdbx_description
1 polymer ?
#
loop_
_entity_poly.entity_id
_entity_poly.type
_entity_poly.pdbx_seq_one_letter_code
_entity_poly.pdbx_strand_id
1 'polypeptide(L)'
;MSEYQYYEFQAVDRPLGNADRQVLRGLSSRARITATSFTNSYEWGDFRGDPDELMARWFDLHLYFANWGSRRLMIKLPARLVDRDRIGSFLAATDDVMLKDAGENVIISI
;
A
#
# COMPACT_ATOMS: atom_id res chain seq x y z
N MET A 1 3.30 25.95 -7.14
CA MET A 1 3.99 24.87 -6.40
C MET A 1 4.20 23.73 -7.38
N SER A 2 5.40 23.15 -7.46
CA SER A 2 5.62 21.94 -8.26
C SER A 2 4.88 20.78 -7.60
N GLU A 3 4.26 19.90 -8.39
CA GLU A 3 3.62 18.69 -7.87
C GLU A 3 4.69 17.76 -7.29
N TYR A 4 4.38 17.10 -6.16
CA TYR A 4 5.22 16.03 -5.63
C TYR A 4 4.36 14.96 -4.97
N GLN A 5 4.57 13.73 -5.39
CA GLN A 5 3.96 12.54 -4.83
C GLN A 5 5.01 11.49 -4.52
N TYR A 6 4.85 10.79 -3.40
CA TYR A 6 5.68 9.69 -2.99
C TYR A 6 4.83 8.45 -2.72
N TYR A 7 5.25 7.33 -3.30
CA TYR A 7 4.65 6.01 -3.13
C TYR A 7 5.71 5.05 -2.63
N GLU A 8 5.43 4.37 -1.53
CA GLU A 8 6.28 3.30 -1.02
C GLU A 8 5.43 2.10 -0.63
N PHE A 9 5.91 0.93 -1.00
CA PHE A 9 5.33 -0.35 -0.61
C PHE A 9 6.42 -1.24 -0.04
N GLN A 10 6.09 -1.99 1.02
CA GLN A 10 6.99 -2.93 1.67
C GLN A 10 6.37 -4.32 1.73
N ALA A 11 7.15 -5.33 1.38
CA ALA A 11 6.84 -6.74 1.52
C ALA A 11 7.67 -7.30 2.68
N VAL A 12 6.98 -7.69 3.74
CA VAL A 12 7.53 -8.09 5.04
C VAL A 12 7.46 -9.61 5.18
N ASP A 13 6.27 -10.19 4.99
CA ASP A 13 6.04 -11.61 5.26
C ASP A 13 6.54 -12.50 4.12
N ARG A 14 6.51 -11.98 2.89
CA ARG A 14 6.93 -12.70 1.68
C ARG A 14 7.74 -11.78 0.76
N PRO A 15 9.07 -11.97 0.66
CA PRO A 15 9.88 -11.27 -0.33
C PRO A 15 9.40 -11.53 -1.76
N LEU A 16 9.48 -10.50 -2.60
CA LEU A 16 9.15 -10.51 -4.01
C LEU A 16 10.10 -11.41 -4.80
N GLY A 17 9.54 -12.34 -5.56
CA GLY A 17 10.29 -13.14 -6.52
C GLY A 17 10.74 -12.32 -7.74
N ASN A 18 11.63 -12.89 -8.56
CA ASN A 18 12.08 -12.23 -9.79
C ASN A 18 10.93 -11.95 -10.76
N ALA A 19 9.97 -12.87 -10.89
CA ALA A 19 8.78 -12.68 -11.72
C ALA A 19 7.90 -11.54 -11.20
N ASP A 20 7.67 -11.46 -9.88
CA ASP A 20 6.90 -10.38 -9.26
C ASP A 20 7.55 -9.02 -9.53
N ARG A 21 8.87 -8.93 -9.34
CA ARG A 21 9.63 -7.70 -9.61
C ARG A 21 9.58 -7.29 -11.07
N GLN A 22 9.52 -8.24 -12.00
CA GLN A 22 9.38 -7.96 -13.44
C GLN A 22 7.98 -7.42 -13.76
N VAL A 23 6.92 -7.96 -13.16
CA VAL A 23 5.56 -7.43 -13.30
C VAL A 23 5.48 -6.00 -12.77
N LEU A 24 6.01 -5.77 -11.56
CA LEU A 24 6.03 -4.45 -10.93
C LEU A 24 6.85 -3.43 -11.74
N ARG A 25 7.94 -3.87 -12.39
CA ARG A 25 8.73 -3.02 -13.29
C ARG A 25 7.90 -2.50 -14.49
N GLY A 26 6.88 -3.23 -14.91
CA GLY A 26 5.93 -2.80 -15.95
C GLY A 26 5.03 -1.63 -15.52
N LEU A 27 4.78 -1.46 -14.22
CA LEU A 27 3.96 -0.38 -13.67
C LEU A 27 4.71 0.95 -13.58
N SER A 28 6.02 0.90 -13.32
CA SER A 28 6.87 2.08 -13.29
C SER A 28 8.30 1.77 -13.69
N SER A 29 8.76 2.43 -14.74
CA SER A 29 10.16 2.39 -15.15
C SER A 29 11.09 3.06 -14.14
N ARG A 30 10.60 4.08 -13.43
CA ARG A 30 11.39 4.90 -12.49
C ARG A 30 11.46 4.34 -11.08
N ALA A 31 10.57 3.41 -10.72
CA ALA A 31 10.51 2.88 -9.37
C ALA A 31 11.79 2.14 -8.97
N ARG A 32 12.26 2.34 -7.74
CA ARG A 32 13.25 1.44 -7.13
C ARG A 32 12.53 0.19 -6.64
N ILE A 33 12.95 -0.99 -7.12
CA ILE A 33 12.31 -2.27 -6.78
C ILE A 33 13.33 -3.25 -6.24
N THR A 34 13.17 -3.64 -4.99
CA THR A 34 14.02 -4.63 -4.30
C THR A 34 13.25 -5.94 -4.09
N ALA A 35 13.80 -6.87 -3.32
CA ALA A 35 13.06 -8.07 -2.91
C ALA A 35 11.99 -7.73 -1.85
N THR A 36 12.05 -6.58 -1.19
CA THR A 36 11.15 -6.24 -0.08
C THR A 36 10.45 -4.90 -0.27
N SER A 37 10.70 -4.18 -1.38
CA SER A 37 10.14 -2.85 -1.56
C SER A 37 9.90 -2.45 -3.01
N PHE A 38 8.92 -1.57 -3.19
CA PHE A 38 8.69 -0.76 -4.38
C PHE A 38 8.55 0.68 -3.95
N THR A 39 9.42 1.57 -4.45
CA THR A 39 9.41 2.98 -4.09
C THR A 39 9.44 3.82 -5.35
N ASN A 40 8.60 4.86 -5.41
CA ASN A 40 8.55 5.75 -6.55
C ASN A 40 8.14 7.16 -6.13
N SER A 41 8.63 8.17 -6.85
CA SER A 41 8.22 9.55 -6.68
C SER A 41 7.88 10.17 -8.03
N TYR A 42 6.86 11.03 -8.03
CA TYR A 42 6.38 11.74 -9.22
C TYR A 42 6.43 13.24 -8.98
N GLU A 43 6.90 13.96 -9.98
CA GLU A 43 6.84 15.43 -10.04
C GLU A 43 5.75 15.93 -11.00
N TRP A 44 5.22 15.05 -11.86
CA TRP A 44 4.14 15.30 -12.81
C TRP A 44 3.42 13.98 -13.13
N GLY A 45 2.09 14.01 -13.18
CA GLY A 45 1.25 12.84 -13.44
C GLY A 45 1.18 11.85 -12.26
N ASP A 46 0.48 10.74 -12.46
CA ASP A 46 0.14 9.80 -11.38
C ASP A 46 0.75 8.41 -11.52
N PHE A 47 0.78 7.71 -10.38
CA PHE A 47 1.08 6.29 -10.34
C PHE A 47 0.01 5.50 -11.11
N ARG A 48 0.45 4.61 -12.01
CA ARG A 48 -0.44 3.85 -12.91
C ARG A 48 -0.96 2.55 -12.30
N GLY A 49 -0.41 2.11 -11.16
CA GLY A 49 -0.89 0.92 -10.47
C GLY A 49 -2.00 1.27 -9.47
N ASP A 50 -2.83 0.29 -9.13
CA ASP A 50 -3.80 0.41 -8.05
C ASP A 50 -3.15 -0.03 -6.71
N PRO A 51 -2.95 0.89 -5.74
CA PRO A 51 -2.41 0.53 -4.43
C PRO A 51 -3.17 -0.59 -3.72
N ASP A 52 -4.49 -0.67 -3.89
CA ASP A 52 -5.32 -1.69 -3.25
C ASP A 52 -5.04 -3.08 -3.83
N GLU A 53 -4.85 -3.19 -5.15
CA GLU A 53 -4.44 -4.45 -5.80
C GLU A 53 -3.01 -4.85 -5.41
N LEU A 54 -2.10 -3.87 -5.35
CA LEU A 54 -0.70 -4.09 -4.99
C LEU A 54 -0.57 -4.62 -3.56
N MET A 55 -1.33 -4.04 -2.62
CA MET A 55 -1.40 -4.51 -1.24
C MET A 55 -2.01 -5.92 -1.14
N ALA A 56 -3.09 -6.20 -1.86
CA ALA A 56 -3.71 -7.52 -1.85
C ALA A 56 -2.75 -8.61 -2.34
N ARG A 57 -1.92 -8.31 -3.35
CA ARG A 57 -1.14 -9.32 -4.08
C ARG A 57 0.31 -9.47 -3.63
N TRP A 58 0.98 -8.38 -3.29
CA TRP A 58 2.44 -8.38 -3.11
C TRP A 58 2.93 -7.74 -1.81
N PHE A 59 2.23 -6.74 -1.29
CA PHE A 59 2.79 -5.88 -0.24
C PHE A 59 1.98 -5.93 1.05
N ASP A 60 2.67 -5.67 2.15
CA ASP A 60 2.11 -5.73 3.50
C ASP A 60 1.96 -4.32 4.10
N LEU A 61 2.73 -3.35 3.62
CA LEU A 61 2.62 -1.95 4.00
C LEU A 61 2.64 -1.05 2.76
N HIS A 62 1.87 0.03 2.79
CA HIS A 62 1.93 1.10 1.80
C HIS A 62 1.89 2.47 2.47
N LEU A 63 2.76 3.37 2.05
CA LEU A 63 2.73 4.80 2.37
C LEU A 63 2.60 5.60 1.07
N TYR A 64 1.60 6.47 1.04
CA TYR A 64 1.46 7.52 0.04
C TYR A 64 1.38 8.88 0.72
N PHE A 65 2.08 9.86 0.15
CA PHE A 65 1.83 11.26 0.48
C PHE A 65 2.10 12.16 -0.71
N ALA A 66 1.39 13.29 -0.74
CA ALA A 66 1.59 14.35 -1.71
C ALA A 66 1.74 15.71 -1.03
N ASN A 67 2.46 16.62 -1.66
CA ASN A 67 2.74 17.95 -1.10
C ASN A 67 1.49 18.87 -1.02
N TRP A 68 0.36 18.48 -1.62
CA TRP A 68 -0.95 19.13 -1.46
C TRP A 68 -1.80 18.54 -0.32
N GLY A 69 -1.22 17.68 0.53
CA GLY A 69 -1.84 17.25 1.78
C GLY A 69 -2.50 15.87 1.75
N SER A 70 -2.65 15.24 0.58
CA SER A 70 -3.11 13.84 0.50
C SER A 70 -2.10 12.92 1.17
N ARG A 71 -2.59 12.02 2.02
CA ARG A 71 -1.81 10.96 2.67
C ARG A 71 -2.64 9.70 2.71
N ARG A 72 -1.98 8.54 2.63
CA ARG A 72 -2.62 7.24 2.83
C ARG A 72 -1.60 6.27 3.43
N LEU A 73 -1.98 5.59 4.48
CA LEU A 73 -1.25 4.49 5.09
C LEU A 73 -2.10 3.23 4.98
N MET A 74 -1.54 2.16 4.42
CA MET A 74 -2.20 0.86 4.38
C MET A 74 -1.36 -0.20 5.07
N ILE A 75 -2.01 -1.05 5.85
CA ILE A 75 -1.40 -2.14 6.60
C ILE A 75 -2.21 -3.40 6.36
N LYS A 76 -1.58 -4.44 5.81
CA LYS A 76 -2.17 -5.77 5.66
C LYS A 76 -1.74 -6.66 6.82
N LEU A 77 -2.70 -7.29 7.46
CA LEU A 77 -2.49 -8.16 8.61
C LEU A 77 -3.22 -9.50 8.40
N PRO A 78 -2.67 -10.61 8.89
CA PRO A 78 -3.42 -11.86 8.99
C PRO A 78 -4.72 -11.66 9.77
N ALA A 79 -5.86 -12.09 9.21
CA ALA A 79 -7.18 -11.87 9.82
C ALA A 79 -7.30 -12.49 11.21
N ARG A 80 -6.59 -13.59 11.46
CA ARG A 80 -6.50 -14.25 12.77
C ARG A 80 -5.85 -13.39 13.88
N LEU A 81 -5.11 -12.34 13.51
CA LEU A 81 -4.46 -11.41 14.45
C LEU A 81 -5.31 -10.16 14.70
N VAL A 82 -6.43 -10.03 13.98
CA VAL A 82 -7.30 -8.86 14.04
C VAL A 82 -8.57 -9.21 14.80
N ASP A 83 -8.74 -8.61 15.97
CA ASP A 83 -10.02 -8.59 16.69
C ASP A 83 -10.92 -7.54 16.02
N ARG A 84 -11.88 -8.02 15.22
CA ARG A 84 -12.77 -7.17 14.43
C ARG A 84 -13.66 -6.29 15.29
N ASP A 85 -14.08 -6.75 16.46
CA ASP A 85 -14.95 -5.97 17.35
C ASP A 85 -14.16 -4.81 17.95
N ARG A 86 -12.92 -5.08 18.37
CA ARG A 86 -12.02 -4.02 18.86
C ARG A 86 -11.66 -3.02 17.77
N ILE A 87 -11.26 -3.48 16.58
CA ILE A 87 -10.94 -2.56 15.49
C ILE A 87 -12.18 -1.77 15.07
N GLY A 88 -13.35 -2.40 14.98
CA GLY A 88 -14.62 -1.75 14.66
C GLY A 88 -14.93 -0.58 15.58
N SER A 89 -14.58 -0.65 16.87
CA SER A 89 -14.73 0.47 17.81
C SER A 89 -13.84 1.68 17.50
N PHE A 90 -12.63 1.45 16.95
CA PHE A 90 -11.76 2.53 16.49
C PHE A 90 -12.22 3.08 15.14
N LEU A 91 -12.70 2.21 14.23
CA LEU A 91 -13.23 2.63 12.94
C LEU A 91 -14.49 3.49 13.10
N ALA A 92 -15.38 3.14 14.04
CA ALA A 92 -16.59 3.92 14.28
C ALA A 92 -16.31 5.35 14.79
N ALA A 93 -15.08 5.65 15.21
CA ALA A 93 -14.68 6.98 15.66
C ALA A 93 -14.21 7.90 14.53
N THR A 94 -14.04 7.40 13.30
CA THR A 94 -13.52 8.18 12.17
C THR A 94 -13.97 7.60 10.83
N ASP A 95 -14.48 8.46 9.94
CA ASP A 95 -14.91 8.05 8.60
C ASP A 95 -13.72 7.80 7.64
N ASP A 96 -12.49 8.13 8.06
CA ASP A 96 -11.29 8.09 7.21
C ASP A 96 -10.59 6.72 7.24
N VAL A 97 -11.07 5.77 8.05
CA VAL A 97 -10.45 4.44 8.15
C VAL A 97 -11.30 3.37 7.48
N MET A 98 -10.70 2.66 6.54
CA MET A 98 -11.32 1.57 5.80
C MET A 98 -10.71 0.24 6.20
N LEU A 99 -11.55 -0.79 6.29
CA LEU A 99 -11.12 -2.17 6.54
C LEU A 99 -11.66 -3.07 5.42
N LYS A 100 -10.76 -3.75 4.71
CA LYS A 100 -11.07 -4.56 3.53
C LYS A 100 -10.53 -5.97 3.68
N ASP A 101 -11.34 -6.98 3.39
CA ASP A 101 -10.90 -8.37 3.37
C ASP A 101 -10.00 -8.65 2.15
N ALA A 102 -8.93 -9.41 2.37
CA ALA A 102 -7.92 -9.77 1.38
C ALA A 102 -7.50 -11.24 1.57
N GLY A 103 -8.40 -12.17 1.24
CA GLY A 103 -8.19 -13.61 1.46
C GLY A 103 -8.12 -13.94 2.94
N GLU A 104 -7.01 -14.51 3.40
CA GLU A 104 -6.74 -14.80 4.83
C GLU A 104 -6.27 -13.56 5.61
N ASN A 105 -6.11 -12.43 4.93
CA ASN A 105 -5.69 -11.16 5.51
C ASN A 105 -6.80 -10.12 5.50
N VAL A 106 -6.58 -9.04 6.24
CA VAL A 106 -7.37 -7.81 6.22
C VAL A 106 -6.42 -6.64 5.99
N ILE A 107 -6.87 -5.67 5.20
CA ILE A 107 -6.15 -4.44 4.91
C ILE A 107 -6.86 -3.30 5.62
N ILE A 108 -6.13 -2.60 6.48
CA ILE A 108 -6.55 -1.35 7.12
C ILE A 108 -5.95 -0.21 6.28
N SER A 109 -6.76 0.78 5.92
CA SER A 109 -6.34 1.99 5.20
C SER A 109 -6.76 3.22 5.99
N ILE A 110 -5.83 4.15 6.22
CA ILE A 110 -5.96 5.40 6.98
C ILE A 110 -5.44 6.55 6.13
#